data_AF-A0A1F8TSS7-F1
#
_entry.id   AF-A0A1F8TSS7-F1
#
_cell.length_a   1.000
_cell.length_b   1.000
_cell.length_c   1.000
_cell.angle_alpha   90.00
_cell.angle_beta   90.00
_cell.angle_gamma   90.00
#
_symmetry.space_group_name_H-M   'P 1'
#
loop_
_entity.id
_entity.type
_entity.pdbx_description
1 polymer ?
#
loop_
_entity_poly.entity_id
_entity_poly.type
_entity_poly.pdbx_seq_one_letter_code
_entity_poly.pdbx_strand_id
1 'polypeptide(L)'
;MSDMTSIAENIRNTMEAMGRTQEVGEGLRERVTRENYAAFRAHLEALTDRLRGLKSMLAHEDEVALNELADAINRAFDQPPVEYRHASGHG
;
A
#
# COMPACT_ATOMS: atom_id res chain seq x y z
N MET A 1 -7.92 10.33 -21.35
CA MET A 1 -7.91 10.44 -19.88
C MET A 1 -6.98 11.58 -19.52
N SER A 2 -7.32 12.40 -18.54
CA SER A 2 -6.45 13.49 -18.07
C SER A 2 -5.30 12.91 -17.25
N ASP A 3 -4.13 13.54 -17.28
CA ASP A 3 -2.93 13.11 -16.53
C ASP A 3 -3.23 12.96 -15.03
N MET A 4 -4.07 13.85 -14.47
CA MET A 4 -4.56 13.75 -13.09
C MET A 4 -5.36 12.47 -12.80
N THR A 5 -6.17 11.98 -13.76
CA THR A 5 -6.92 10.73 -13.57
C THR A 5 -5.97 9.53 -13.49
N SER A 6 -4.92 9.54 -14.32
CA SER A 6 -3.89 8.50 -14.31
C SER A 6 -2.99 8.55 -13.07
N ILE A 7 -2.73 9.73 -12.52
CA ILE A 7 -2.04 9.89 -11.24
C ILE A 7 -2.92 9.33 -10.11
N ALA A 8 -4.18 9.74 -10.00
CA ALA A 8 -5.10 9.26 -8.97
C ALA A 8 -5.27 7.72 -9.01
N GLU A 9 -5.36 7.14 -10.19
CA GLU A 9 -5.42 5.68 -10.37
C GLU A 9 -4.12 4.99 -9.92
N ASN A 10 -2.95 5.57 -10.23
CA ASN A 10 -1.66 5.05 -9.75
C ASN A 10 -1.52 5.13 -8.22
N ILE A 11 -2.00 6.20 -7.60
CA ILE A 11 -2.04 6.34 -6.14
C ILE A 11 -2.90 5.23 -5.53
N ARG A 12 -4.13 5.05 -6.03
CA ARG A 12 -5.05 4.00 -5.57
C ARG A 12 -4.44 2.61 -5.72
N ASN A 13 -3.88 2.30 -6.88
CA ASN A 13 -3.23 1.02 -7.15
C ASN A 13 -2.03 0.78 -6.22
N THR A 14 -1.30 1.84 -5.87
CA THR A 14 -0.17 1.75 -4.93
C THR A 14 -0.65 1.47 -3.51
N MET A 15 -1.73 2.12 -3.07
CA MET A 15 -2.36 1.83 -1.77
C MET A 15 -2.87 0.38 -1.68
N GLU A 16 -3.51 -0.13 -2.73
CA GLU A 16 -3.97 -1.53 -2.77
C GLU A 16 -2.81 -2.54 -2.76
N ALA A 17 -1.65 -2.19 -3.34
CA ALA A 17 -0.45 -3.02 -3.25
C ALA A 17 0.18 -2.98 -1.85
N MET A 18 0.10 -1.82 -1.19
CA MET A 18 0.57 -1.63 0.18
C MET A 18 -0.23 -2.49 1.17
N GLY A 19 -1.57 -2.44 1.09
CA GLY A 19 -2.45 -3.30 1.92
C GLY A 19 -2.14 -4.79 1.76
N ARG A 20 -1.98 -5.26 0.51
CA ARG A 20 -1.58 -6.65 0.24
C ARG A 20 -0.22 -7.01 0.81
N THR A 21 0.76 -6.10 0.75
CA THR A 21 2.09 -6.33 1.32
C THR A 21 2.03 -6.44 2.84
N GLN A 22 1.18 -5.65 3.49
CA GLN A 22 0.94 -5.72 4.92
C GLN A 22 0.29 -7.05 5.32
N GLU A 23 -0.74 -7.51 4.60
CA GLU A 23 -1.37 -8.82 4.84
C GLU A 23 -0.36 -9.98 4.76
N VAL A 24 0.51 -9.98 3.74
CA VAL A 24 1.57 -10.99 3.62
C VAL A 24 2.62 -10.85 4.73
N GLY A 25 2.91 -9.62 5.17
CA GLY A 25 3.79 -9.33 6.29
C GLY A 25 3.27 -9.88 7.63
N GLU A 26 1.98 -9.76 7.89
CA GLU A 26 1.35 -10.38 9.07
C GLU A 26 1.43 -11.91 9.00
N GLY A 27 1.20 -12.52 7.84
CA GLY A 27 1.39 -13.96 7.65
C GLY A 27 2.83 -14.44 7.89
N LEU A 28 3.83 -13.62 7.53
CA LEU A 28 5.23 -13.87 7.88
C LEU A 28 5.47 -13.77 9.39
N ARG A 29 4.88 -12.77 10.04
CA ARG A 29 5.00 -12.55 11.49
C ARG A 29 4.38 -13.70 12.29
N GLU A 30 3.21 -14.18 11.87
CA GLU A 30 2.53 -15.32 12.47
C GLU A 30 3.33 -16.62 12.27
N ARG A 31 3.94 -16.80 11.10
CA ARG A 31 4.70 -18.00 10.78
C ARG A 31 5.96 -17.66 9.98
N VAL A 32 7.08 -17.56 10.68
CA VAL A 32 8.40 -17.27 10.08
C VAL A 32 8.92 -18.51 9.34
N THR A 33 8.46 -18.70 8.11
CA THR A 33 8.96 -19.73 7.18
C THR A 33 9.71 -19.09 6.02
N ARG A 34 10.57 -19.87 5.37
CA ARG A 34 11.28 -19.43 4.15
C ARG A 34 10.30 -19.05 3.03
N GLU A 35 9.18 -19.76 2.94
CA GLU A 35 8.12 -19.52 1.96
C GLU A 35 7.42 -18.17 2.22
N ASN A 36 6.99 -17.94 3.47
CA ASN A 36 6.34 -16.68 3.85
C ASN A 36 7.30 -15.49 3.71
N TYR A 37 8.59 -15.69 3.98
CA TYR A 37 9.60 -14.66 3.79
C TYR A 37 9.81 -14.33 2.29
N ALA A 38 9.84 -15.35 1.43
CA ALA A 38 9.95 -15.15 -0.02
C ALA A 38 8.71 -14.44 -0.58
N ALA A 39 7.51 -14.81 -0.12
CA ALA A 39 6.27 -14.14 -0.49
C ALA A 39 6.28 -12.66 -0.06
N PHE A 40 6.59 -12.39 1.21
CA PHE A 40 6.69 -11.02 1.71
C PHE A 40 7.69 -10.19 0.91
N ARG A 41 8.88 -10.74 0.65
CA ARG A 41 9.91 -10.06 -0.14
C ARG A 41 9.43 -9.72 -1.56
N ALA A 42 8.75 -10.64 -2.24
CA ALA A 42 8.24 -10.39 -3.59
C ALA A 42 7.19 -9.26 -3.61
N HIS A 43 6.28 -9.24 -2.62
CA HIS A 43 5.30 -8.16 -2.48
C HIS A 43 5.96 -6.81 -2.16
N LEU A 44 6.97 -6.81 -1.29
CA LEU A 44 7.73 -5.61 -0.93
C LEU A 44 8.51 -5.03 -2.12
N GLU A 45 9.13 -5.89 -2.94
CA GLU A 45 9.82 -5.48 -4.17
C GLU A 45 8.83 -4.85 -5.16
N ALA A 46 7.65 -5.48 -5.38
CA ALA A 46 6.61 -4.93 -6.25
C ALA A 46 6.04 -3.59 -5.75
N LEU A 47 5.87 -3.42 -4.43
CA LEU A 47 5.45 -2.16 -3.83
C LEU A 47 6.52 -1.08 -4.03
N THR A 48 7.79 -1.43 -3.86
CA THR A 48 8.91 -0.50 -4.05
C THR A 48 8.97 0.05 -5.47
N ASP A 49 8.77 -0.81 -6.48
CA ASP A 49 8.77 -0.38 -7.88
C ASP A 49 7.56 0.51 -8.21
N ARG A 50 6.38 0.22 -7.65
CA ARG A 50 5.20 1.09 -7.78
C ARG A 50 5.43 2.47 -7.17
N LEU A 51 5.97 2.52 -5.94
CA LEU A 51 6.31 3.78 -5.28
C LEU A 51 7.34 4.58 -6.05
N ARG A 52 8.33 3.92 -6.67
CA ARG A 52 9.32 4.57 -7.53
C ARG A 52 8.67 5.17 -8.78
N GLY A 53 7.77 4.44 -9.43
CA GLY A 53 7.01 4.93 -10.57
C GLY A 53 6.15 6.14 -10.21
N LEU A 54 5.41 6.05 -9.10
CA LEU A 54 4.55 7.13 -8.61
C LEU A 54 5.38 8.37 -8.25
N LYS A 55 6.51 8.21 -7.56
CA LYS A 55 7.45 9.31 -7.27
C LYS A 55 7.94 9.98 -8.56
N SER A 56 8.27 9.20 -9.59
CA SER A 56 8.72 9.74 -10.87
C SER A 56 7.62 10.53 -11.58
N MET A 57 6.38 10.05 -11.52
CA MET A 57 5.22 10.75 -12.10
C MET A 57 4.94 12.07 -11.39
N LEU A 58 4.95 12.07 -10.05
CA LEU A 58 4.73 13.27 -9.24
C LEU A 58 5.89 14.27 -9.32
N ALA A 59 7.13 13.79 -9.48
CA ALA A 59 8.27 14.69 -9.69
C ALA A 59 8.23 15.41 -11.06
N HIS A 60 7.45 14.90 -12.02
CA HIS A 60 7.21 15.56 -13.30
C HIS A 60 6.04 16.56 -13.25
N GLU A 61 5.13 16.44 -12.30
CA GLU A 61 3.98 17.33 -12.12
C GLU A 61 4.05 18.02 -10.74
N ASP A 62 4.75 19.17 -10.68
CA ASP A 62 4.82 20.18 -9.59
C ASP A 62 4.87 19.70 -8.11
N GLU A 63 5.68 20.37 -7.27
CA GLU A 63 5.90 20.00 -5.85
C GLU A 63 4.60 19.83 -5.01
N VAL A 64 3.50 20.45 -5.43
CA VAL A 64 2.18 20.36 -4.79
C VAL A 64 1.62 18.94 -4.81
N ALA A 65 1.76 18.19 -5.91
CA ALA A 65 1.21 16.84 -6.04
C ALA A 65 1.93 15.82 -5.13
N LEU A 66 3.21 16.08 -4.83
CA LEU A 66 4.01 15.26 -3.93
C LEU A 66 3.56 15.38 -2.46
N ASN A 67 3.18 16.59 -2.02
CA ASN A 67 2.68 16.83 -0.67
C ASN A 67 1.31 16.19 -0.44
N GLU A 68 0.41 16.25 -1.43
CA GLU A 68 -0.90 15.59 -1.32
C GLU A 68 -0.77 14.06 -1.27
N LEU A 69 0.18 13.48 -2.00
CA LEU A 69 0.49 12.05 -1.87
C LEU A 69 1.01 11.72 -0.46
N ALA A 70 1.96 12.48 0.05
CA ALA A 70 2.53 12.22 1.38
C ALA A 70 1.45 12.27 2.47
N ASP A 71 0.52 13.23 2.39
CA ASP A 71 -0.64 13.31 3.27
C ASP A 71 -1.62 12.15 3.10
N ALA A 72 -1.83 11.67 1.87
CA ALA A 72 -2.68 10.50 1.60
C ALA A 72 -2.06 9.22 2.17
N ILE A 73 -0.73 9.06 2.06
CA ILE A 73 0.02 7.94 2.64
C ILE A 73 -0.06 8.01 4.17
N ASN A 74 0.24 9.16 4.78
CA ASN A 74 0.14 9.33 6.24
C ASN A 74 -1.25 9.01 6.76
N ARG A 75 -2.32 9.49 6.10
CA ARG A 75 -3.70 9.16 6.47
C ARG A 75 -4.02 7.67 6.39
N ALA A 76 -3.43 6.95 5.43
CA ALA A 76 -3.62 5.50 5.33
C ALA A 76 -2.91 4.74 6.47
N PHE A 77 -1.80 5.26 6.99
CA PHE A 77 -1.06 4.67 8.12
C PHE A 77 -1.57 5.10 9.51
N ASP A 78 -2.20 6.28 9.62
CA ASP A 78 -2.79 6.79 10.86
C ASP A 78 -4.23 6.29 11.11
N GLN A 79 -4.80 5.48 10.21
CA GLN A 79 -6.06 4.81 10.53
C GLN A 79 -5.83 3.77 11.62
N PRO A 80 -6.51 3.87 12.78
CA PRO A 80 -6.44 2.84 13.80
C PRO A 80 -6.86 1.50 13.17
N PRO A 81 -6.25 0.37 13.60
CA PRO A 81 -6.57 -0.94 13.05
C PRO A 81 -8.09 -1.12 13.10
N VAL A 82 -8.68 -1.33 11.93
CA VAL A 82 -10.11 -1.66 11.80
C VAL A 82 -10.33 -2.83 12.73
N GLU A 83 -11.08 -2.60 13.81
CA GLU A 83 -11.49 -3.66 14.73
C GLU A 83 -12.13 -4.74 13.87
N TYR A 84 -11.44 -5.87 13.75
CA TYR A 84 -12.02 -7.10 13.24
C TYR A 84 -13.16 -7.45 14.19
N ARG A 85 -14.36 -6.96 13.87
CA ARG A 85 -15.60 -7.47 14.43
C ARG A 85 -15.72 -8.89 13.89
N HIS A 86 -15.10 -9.83 14.61
CA HIS A 86 -15.46 -11.23 14.53
C HIS A 86 -16.98 -11.27 14.63
N ALA A 87 -17.63 -11.67 13.54
CA ALA A 87 -18.97 -12.18 13.62
C ALA A 87 -18.89 -13.38 14.55
N SER A 88 -19.21 -13.16 15.83
CA SER A 88 -19.51 -14.22 16.77
C SER A 88 -20.76 -14.93 16.23
N GLY A 89 -20.52 -15.92 15.39
CA GLY A 89 -21.47 -16.99 15.11
C GLY A 89 -21.44 -17.98 16.27
N HIS A 90 -22.42 -17.86 17.16
CA HIS A 90 -22.95 -18.91 18.03
C HIS A 90 -24.20 -18.27 18.66
N GLY A 91 -25.42 -18.77 18.43
CA GLY A 91 -25.86 -20.13 18.69
C GLY A 91 -26.95 -20.02 19.74
#